data_AF-A0A940VGC2-F1
#
_entry.id   AF-A0A940VGC2-F1
#
_cell.length_a   1.000
_cell.length_b   1.000
_cell.length_c   1.000
_cell.angle_alpha   90.00
_cell.angle_beta   90.00
_cell.angle_gamma   90.00
#
_symmetry.space_group_name_H-M   'P 1'
#
loop_
_entity.id
_entity.type
_entity.pdbx_description
1 polymer ?
#
loop_
_entity_poly.entity_id
_entity_poly.type
_entity_poly.pdbx_seq_one_letter_code
_entity_poly.pdbx_strand_id
1 'polypeptide(L)' 'AQFAGAGIGSKTLTDLAAQTGHGLTQIKSRLSKKGMKVGDDQPLKQLANQNNVQPLELLKAALVDAYVPR' A
#
# COMPACT_ATOMS: atom_id res chain seq x y z
N ALA A 1 -3.01 -5.59 -16.27
CA ALA A 1 -1.67 -5.11 -15.87
C ALA A 1 -1.67 -3.58 -15.67
N GLN A 2 -2.50 -3.04 -14.75
CA GLN A 2 -2.80 -1.60 -14.70
C GLN A 2 -1.78 -0.76 -13.90
N PHE A 3 -0.80 -1.41 -13.25
CA PHE A 3 0.11 -0.74 -12.29
C PHE A 3 1.60 -1.04 -12.52
N ALA A 4 1.94 -1.96 -13.44
CA ALA A 4 3.33 -2.22 -13.82
C ALA A 4 3.80 -1.11 -14.76
N GLY A 5 4.67 -0.22 -14.27
CA GLY A 5 5.23 0.91 -15.05
C GLY A 5 4.67 2.31 -14.72
N ALA A 6 3.65 2.43 -13.86
CA ALA A 6 2.99 3.71 -13.57
C ALA A 6 3.63 4.53 -12.42
N GLY A 7 4.88 4.25 -12.05
CA GLY A 7 5.57 4.94 -10.94
C GLY A 7 4.99 4.68 -9.55
N ILE A 8 4.12 3.67 -9.40
CA ILE A 8 3.44 3.34 -8.13
C ILE A 8 4.43 3.12 -6.99
N GLY A 9 5.57 2.48 -7.26
CA GLY A 9 6.58 2.23 -6.23
C GLY A 9 7.17 3.50 -5.57
N SER A 10 7.12 4.64 -6.28
CA SER A 10 7.63 5.93 -5.81
C SER A 10 6.60 6.73 -5.00
N LYS A 11 5.32 6.34 -5.05
CA LYS A 11 4.23 7.02 -4.35
C LYS A 11 4.18 6.61 -2.88
N THR A 12 3.63 7.46 -2.03
CA THR A 12 3.42 7.21 -0.60
C THR A 12 2.01 6.67 -0.32
N LEU A 13 1.74 6.26 0.94
CA LEU A 13 0.37 5.93 1.36
C LEU A 13 -0.56 7.16 1.29
N THR A 14 -0.02 8.35 1.55
CA THR A 14 -0.75 9.63 1.45
C THR A 14 -1.15 9.91 0.00
N ASP A 15 -0.24 9.72 -0.96
CA ASP A 15 -0.55 9.87 -2.39
C ASP A 15 -1.62 8.87 -2.84
N LEU A 16 -1.58 7.64 -2.32
CA LEU A 16 -2.59 6.63 -2.59
C LEU A 16 -3.95 7.00 -2.04
N ALA A 17 -4.00 7.45 -0.79
CA ALA A 17 -5.21 7.92 -0.15
C ALA A 17 -5.88 9.03 -0.99
N ALA A 18 -5.10 10.03 -1.39
CA ALA A 18 -5.57 11.13 -2.23
C ALA A 18 -6.08 10.65 -3.62
N GLN A 19 -5.36 9.73 -4.27
CA GLN A 19 -5.73 9.26 -5.61
C GLN A 19 -6.92 8.31 -5.64
N THR A 20 -7.14 7.55 -4.57
CA THR A 20 -8.19 6.53 -4.51
C THR A 20 -9.43 7.00 -3.76
N GLY A 21 -9.39 8.19 -3.15
CA GLY A 21 -10.47 8.72 -2.32
C GLY A 21 -10.63 7.99 -0.97
N HIS A 22 -9.71 7.08 -0.63
CA HIS A 22 -9.70 6.41 0.66
C HIS A 22 -8.99 7.28 1.71
N GLY A 23 -9.49 7.25 2.95
CA GLY A 23 -8.80 7.91 4.06
C GLY A 23 -7.48 7.21 4.39
N LEU A 24 -6.40 7.97 4.58
CA LEU A 24 -5.09 7.46 4.96
C LEU A 24 -5.17 6.57 6.22
N THR A 25 -5.95 6.98 7.23
CA THR A 25 -6.19 6.20 8.45
C THR A 25 -6.85 4.84 8.17
N GLN A 26 -7.79 4.78 7.22
CA GLN A 26 -8.45 3.53 6.83
C GLN A 26 -7.46 2.58 6.17
N ILE A 27 -6.63 3.07 5.24
CA ILE A 27 -5.59 2.29 4.59
C ILE A 27 -4.61 1.72 5.61
N LYS A 28 -4.12 2.55 6.54
CA LYS A 28 -3.20 2.10 7.59
C LYS A 28 -3.84 1.04 8.49
N SER A 29 -5.08 1.27 8.93
CA SER A 29 -5.80 0.31 9.76
C SER A 29 -5.89 -1.06 9.08
N ARG A 30 -6.18 -1.09 7.77
CA ARG A 30 -6.21 -2.34 6.99
C ARG A 30 -4.87 -3.03 6.94
N LEU A 31 -3.80 -2.29 6.64
CA LEU A 31 -2.44 -2.83 6.57
C LEU A 31 -1.98 -3.35 7.95
N SER A 32 -2.19 -2.58 9.02
CA SER A 32 -1.83 -2.99 10.38
C SER A 32 -2.62 -4.20 10.86
N LYS A 33 -3.92 -4.30 10.55
CA LYS A 33 -4.73 -5.51 10.85
C LYS A 33 -4.19 -6.78 10.19
N LYS A 34 -3.44 -6.64 9.09
CA LYS A 34 -2.79 -7.73 8.36
C LYS A 34 -1.34 -7.96 8.83
N GLY A 35 -0.92 -7.31 9.92
CA GLY A 35 0.43 -7.44 10.47
C GLY A 35 1.52 -6.70 9.68
N MET A 36 1.13 -5.81 8.75
CA MET A 36 2.10 -5.05 7.96
C MET A 36 2.56 -3.77 8.67
N LYS A 37 3.85 -3.47 8.52
CA LYS A 37 4.45 -2.19 8.87
C LYS A 37 3.87 -1.10 7.99
N VAL A 38 3.45 -0.02 8.62
CA VAL A 38 2.84 1.16 8.01
C VAL A 38 3.73 2.38 8.26
N GLY A 39 3.93 3.18 7.22
CA GLY A 39 4.72 4.40 7.25
C GLY A 39 4.17 5.41 6.25
N ASP A 40 4.08 6.66 6.65
CA ASP A 40 3.23 7.65 5.97
C ASP A 40 3.98 8.28 4.78
N ASP A 41 5.25 8.61 5.03
CA ASP A 41 6.14 9.32 4.10
C ASP A 41 7.07 8.38 3.34
N GLN A 42 6.89 7.07 3.50
CA GLN A 42 7.71 6.09 2.82
C GLN A 42 7.11 5.72 1.46
N PRO A 43 7.95 5.65 0.41
CA PRO A 43 7.53 5.10 -0.87
C PRO A 43 6.99 3.67 -0.70
N LEU A 44 5.94 3.33 -1.44
CA LEU A 44 5.32 2.00 -1.41
C LEU A 44 6.31 0.89 -1.72
N LYS A 45 7.31 1.14 -2.57
CA LYS A 45 8.39 0.19 -2.84
C LYS A 45 9.20 -0.13 -1.58
N GLN A 46 9.51 0.89 -0.77
CA GLN A 46 10.23 0.68 0.49
C GLN A 46 9.36 -0.06 1.51
N LEU A 47 8.09 0.34 1.66
CA LEU A 47 7.13 -0.36 2.53
C LEU A 47 6.95 -1.82 2.13
N ALA A 48 6.83 -2.11 0.83
CA ALA A 48 6.68 -3.45 0.32
C ALA A 48 7.92 -4.30 0.64
N ASN A 49 9.12 -3.76 0.43
CA ASN A 49 10.37 -4.41 0.80
C ASN A 49 10.46 -4.67 2.31
N GLN A 50 10.07 -3.72 3.17
CA GLN A 50 10.07 -3.90 4.63
C GLN A 50 9.12 -5.00 5.11
N ASN A 51 8.05 -5.22 4.35
CA ASN A 51 7.04 -6.23 4.62
C ASN A 51 7.29 -7.54 3.84
N ASN A 52 8.39 -7.63 3.08
CA ASN A 52 8.72 -8.76 2.20
C ASN A 52 7.60 -9.12 1.21
N VAL A 53 6.86 -8.13 0.72
CA VAL A 53 5.81 -8.29 -0.29
C VAL A 53 6.15 -7.49 -1.54
N GLN A 54 5.48 -7.76 -2.66
CA GLN A 54 5.62 -6.90 -3.84
C GLN A 54 4.83 -5.60 -3.67
N PRO A 55 5.26 -4.47 -4.29
CA PRO A 55 4.55 -3.20 -4.19
C PRO A 55 3.08 -3.28 -4.63
N LEU A 56 2.80 -4.10 -5.64
CA LEU A 56 1.45 -4.34 -6.12
C LEU A 56 0.59 -5.10 -5.10
N GLU A 57 1.19 -6.03 -4.36
CA GLU A 57 0.53 -6.82 -3.32
C GLU A 57 0.18 -5.93 -2.11
N LEU A 58 1.10 -5.06 -1.71
CA LEU A 58 0.87 -4.06 -0.67
C LEU A 58 -0.23 -3.07 -1.08
N LEU A 59 -0.24 -2.62 -2.33
CA LEU A 59 -1.30 -1.77 -2.88
C LEU A 59 -2.67 -2.45 -2.79
N LYS A 60 -2.78 -3.70 -3.24
CA LYS A 60 -4.03 -4.46 -3.15
C LYS A 60 -4.48 -4.61 -1.71
N ALA A 61 -3.56 -4.91 -0.78
CA ALA A 61 -3.90 -5.06 0.62
C ALA A 61 -4.36 -3.75 1.29
N ALA A 62 -3.85 -2.60 0.82
CA ALA A 62 -4.27 -1.28 1.25
C ALA A 62 -5.69 -0.93 0.79
N LEU A 63 -6.03 -1.28 -0.46
CA LEU A 63 -7.27 -0.87 -1.12
C LEU A 63 -8.40 -1.90 -0.97
N VAL A 64 -8.06 -3.18 -0.85
CA VAL A 64 -9.02 -4.30 -0.81
C VAL A 64 -8.95 -5.00 0.54
N ASP A 65 -10.04 -4.90 1.30
CA ASP A 65 -10.11 -5.41 2.67
C ASP A 65 -9.94 -6.93 2.74
N ALA A 66 -10.54 -7.67 1.79
CA ALA A 66 -10.45 -9.14 1.71
C ALA A 66 -9.10 -9.67 1.19
N TYR A 67 -8.16 -8.80 0.79
CA TYR A 67 -6.91 -9.22 0.17
C TYR A 67 -5.82 -9.52 1.20
N VAL A 68 -5.18 -10.69 1.12
CA VAL A 68 -4.02 -11.04 1.97
C VAL A 68 -2.83 -11.28 1.05
N PRO A 69 -1.78 -10.45 1.11
CA PRO A 69 -0.57 -10.66 0.32
C PRO A 69 0.14 -11.94 0.78
N ARG A 70 0.71 -12.70 -0.16
CA ARG A 70 1.39 -13.98 0.07
C ARG A 70 2.80 -13.98 -0.50
#